data_AF-A0A9E2UN45-F1
#
_entry.id   AF-A0A9E2UN45-F1
#
_cell.length_a   1.000
_cell.length_b   1.000
_cell.length_c   1.000
_cell.angle_alpha   90.00
_cell.angle_beta   90.00
_cell.angle_gamma   90.00
#
_symmetry.space_group_name_H-M   'P 1'
#
loop_
_entity.id
_entity.type
_entity.pdbx_description
1 polymer ?
#
loop_
_entity_poly.entity_id
_entity_poly.type
_entity_poly.pdbx_seq_one_letter_code
_entity_poly.pdbx_strand_id
1 'polypeptide(L)'
;KLGMNKGKPVKDLVGEILKTIASAKGIQGIESLAENLEKALNKLGEVTKHIGASARSPKVLSAFAFAHPFMEVTGDVVMAWMLLWRAVIAAPKLEKLAGTGPERRAKIEKDKNAAFYEGQLKSAEFFINALLPVTSGKMDAIFGLSSSVVDIPEASFGG
;
A
#
# COMPACT_ATOMS: atom_id res chain seq x y z
N LYS A 1 -16.43 -1.63 9.02
CA LYS A 1 -16.31 -0.57 7.98
C LYS A 1 -16.63 -1.09 6.57
N LEU A 2 -16.19 -2.29 6.18
CA LEU A 2 -16.43 -2.86 4.84
C LEU A 2 -17.92 -2.91 4.42
N GLY A 3 -18.84 -3.22 5.34
CA GLY A 3 -20.29 -3.24 5.04
C GLY A 3 -21.01 -1.89 5.17
N MET A 4 -20.33 -0.84 5.64
CA MET A 4 -20.96 0.46 5.91
C MET A 4 -21.38 1.13 4.61
N ASN A 5 -22.62 1.63 4.53
CA ASN A 5 -23.17 2.28 3.35
C ASN A 5 -22.93 1.49 2.04
N LYS A 6 -23.16 0.18 2.08
CA LYS A 6 -22.92 -0.74 0.94
C LYS A 6 -21.47 -0.70 0.41
N GLY A 7 -20.52 -0.44 1.29
CA GLY A 7 -19.09 -0.36 0.99
C GLY A 7 -18.66 0.92 0.28
N LYS A 8 -19.54 1.92 0.16
CA LYS A 8 -19.26 3.18 -0.55
C LYS A 8 -17.93 3.85 -0.12
N PRO A 9 -17.63 4.01 1.18
CA PRO A 9 -16.37 4.66 1.59
C PRO A 9 -15.12 3.92 1.11
N VAL A 10 -15.15 2.59 1.03
CA VAL A 10 -14.03 1.79 0.52
C VAL A 10 -13.89 1.99 -0.99
N LYS A 11 -15.00 2.01 -1.72
CA LYS A 11 -15.00 2.27 -3.17
C LYS A 11 -14.45 3.66 -3.49
N ASP A 12 -14.87 4.67 -2.74
CA ASP A 12 -14.41 6.04 -2.91
C ASP A 12 -12.90 6.15 -2.66
N LEU A 13 -12.40 5.53 -1.57
CA LEU A 13 -10.96 5.44 -1.28
C LEU A 13 -10.17 4.78 -2.41
N VAL A 14 -10.62 3.60 -2.88
CA VAL A 14 -9.98 2.90 -4.00
C VAL A 14 -9.96 3.77 -5.25
N GLY A 15 -11.03 4.51 -5.52
CA GLY A 15 -11.10 5.47 -6.62
C GLY A 15 -10.01 6.56 -6.55
N GLU A 16 -9.79 7.14 -5.37
CA GLU A 16 -8.73 8.15 -5.18
C GLU A 16 -7.31 7.57 -5.33
N ILE A 17 -7.09 6.34 -4.86
CA ILE A 17 -5.81 5.64 -5.05
C ILE A 17 -5.56 5.42 -6.55
N LEU A 18 -6.57 4.92 -7.29
CA LEU A 18 -6.46 4.66 -8.73
C LEU A 18 -6.21 5.94 -9.54
N LYS A 19 -6.83 7.08 -9.18
CA LYS A 19 -6.54 8.38 -9.81
C LYS A 19 -5.07 8.79 -9.64
N THR A 20 -4.53 8.54 -8.45
CA THR A 20 -3.12 8.84 -8.15
C THR A 20 -2.17 7.93 -8.91
N ILE A 21 -2.46 6.62 -8.95
CA ILE A 21 -1.71 5.64 -9.76
C ILE A 21 -1.72 6.06 -11.23
N ALA A 22 -2.89 6.41 -11.78
CA ALA A 22 -3.01 6.85 -13.18
C ALA A 22 -2.16 8.10 -13.46
N SER A 23 -2.17 9.09 -12.57
CA SER A 23 -1.32 10.28 -12.69
C SER A 23 0.17 9.93 -12.65
N ALA A 24 0.59 9.06 -11.73
CA ALA A 24 1.98 8.66 -11.55
C ALA A 24 2.53 7.87 -12.75
N LYS A 25 1.71 7.03 -13.39
CA LYS A 25 2.09 6.30 -14.62
C LYS A 25 2.47 7.21 -15.79
N GLY A 26 2.02 8.46 -15.79
CA GLY A 26 2.38 9.44 -16.82
C GLY A 26 3.64 10.27 -16.51
N ILE A 27 4.33 10.01 -15.39
CA ILE A 27 5.47 10.81 -14.94
C ILE A 27 6.73 9.97 -14.96
N GLN A 28 7.71 10.41 -15.76
CA GLN A 28 9.00 9.74 -15.89
C GLN A 28 9.73 9.64 -14.55
N GLY A 29 10.20 8.43 -14.23
CA GLY A 29 10.97 8.11 -13.04
C GLY A 29 10.15 7.62 -11.84
N ILE A 30 8.81 7.60 -11.92
CA ILE A 30 7.94 7.08 -10.85
C ILE A 30 6.86 6.10 -11.34
N GLU A 31 6.89 5.70 -12.61
CA GLU A 31 5.91 4.79 -13.21
C GLU A 31 5.92 3.42 -12.53
N SER A 32 7.11 2.88 -12.25
CA SER A 32 7.27 1.60 -11.56
C SER A 32 6.72 1.61 -10.13
N LEU A 33 6.77 2.76 -9.44
CA LEU A 33 6.16 2.92 -8.12
C LEU A 33 4.63 2.83 -8.22
N ALA A 34 4.05 3.42 -9.28
CA ALA A 34 2.62 3.34 -9.55
C ALA A 34 2.19 1.90 -9.86
N GLU A 35 2.94 1.17 -10.68
CA GLU A 35 2.68 -0.24 -10.99
C GLU A 35 2.75 -1.14 -9.75
N ASN A 36 3.75 -0.93 -8.90
CA ASN A 36 3.91 -1.71 -7.66
C ASN A 36 2.77 -1.44 -6.67
N LEU A 37 2.35 -0.18 -6.52
CA LEU A 37 1.18 0.15 -5.72
C LEU A 37 -0.11 -0.44 -6.29
N GLU A 38 -0.30 -0.41 -7.61
CA GLU A 38 -1.48 -0.98 -8.26
C GLU A 38 -1.58 -2.49 -8.02
N LYS A 39 -0.46 -3.22 -8.13
CA LYS A 39 -0.40 -4.65 -7.79
C LYS A 39 -0.83 -4.91 -6.35
N ALA A 40 -0.30 -4.13 -5.39
CA ALA A 40 -0.64 -4.27 -3.98
C ALA A 40 -2.12 -3.93 -3.70
N LEU A 41 -2.66 -2.89 -4.35
CA LEU A 41 -4.06 -2.50 -4.25
C LEU A 41 -5.00 -3.60 -4.78
N ASN A 42 -4.67 -4.19 -5.93
CA ASN A 42 -5.43 -5.29 -6.51
C ASN A 42 -5.46 -6.49 -5.57
N LYS A 43 -4.29 -6.86 -5.02
CA LYS A 43 -4.17 -7.95 -4.03
C LYS A 43 -4.97 -7.64 -2.75
N LEU A 44 -4.92 -6.41 -2.24
CA LEU A 44 -5.75 -5.99 -1.10
C LEU A 44 -7.24 -6.15 -1.43
N GLY A 45 -7.65 -5.85 -2.66
CA GLY A 45 -9.01 -6.08 -3.13
C GLY A 45 -9.44 -7.54 -3.09
N GLU A 46 -8.56 -8.47 -3.50
CA GLU A 46 -8.78 -9.91 -3.42
C GLU A 46 -8.88 -10.39 -1.96
N VAL A 47 -7.94 -9.98 -1.11
CA VAL A 47 -7.96 -10.27 0.34
C VAL A 47 -9.24 -9.75 0.99
N THR A 48 -9.66 -8.52 0.66
CA THR A 48 -10.89 -7.92 1.20
C THR A 48 -12.13 -8.74 0.82
N LYS A 49 -12.21 -9.22 -0.42
CA LYS A 49 -13.30 -10.11 -0.86
C LYS A 49 -13.25 -11.44 -0.12
N HIS A 50 -12.07 -12.04 0.00
CA HIS A 50 -11.87 -13.34 0.66
C HIS A 50 -12.27 -13.27 2.14
N ILE A 51 -11.72 -12.33 2.91
CA ILE A 51 -12.03 -12.18 4.34
C ILE A 51 -13.51 -11.83 4.56
N GLY A 52 -14.11 -11.02 3.68
CA GLY A 52 -15.53 -10.67 3.73
C GLY A 52 -16.47 -11.83 3.38
N ALA A 53 -16.04 -12.78 2.54
CA ALA A 53 -16.77 -14.03 2.30
C ALA A 53 -16.64 -14.97 3.51
N SER A 54 -15.42 -15.16 4.00
CA SER A 54 -15.12 -16.03 5.14
C SER A 54 -15.83 -15.60 6.42
N ALA A 55 -15.95 -14.30 6.68
CA ALA A 55 -16.69 -13.74 7.81
C ALA A 55 -18.22 -14.02 7.78
N ARG A 56 -18.77 -14.48 6.65
CA ARG A 56 -20.18 -14.86 6.49
C ARG A 56 -20.36 -16.38 6.33
N SER A 57 -19.34 -17.14 6.73
CA SER A 57 -19.28 -18.60 6.60
C SER A 57 -18.96 -19.23 7.97
N PRO A 58 -18.93 -20.57 8.09
CA PRO A 58 -18.43 -21.24 9.28
C PRO A 58 -17.00 -20.84 9.69
N LYS A 59 -16.19 -20.29 8.76
CA LYS A 59 -14.82 -19.80 9.02
C LYS A 59 -14.77 -18.41 9.68
N VAL A 60 -15.86 -17.93 10.27
CA VAL A 60 -15.97 -16.59 10.83
C VAL A 60 -14.91 -16.30 11.90
N LEU A 61 -14.61 -17.27 12.78
CA LEU A 61 -13.59 -17.09 13.82
C LEU A 61 -12.18 -16.97 13.23
N SER A 62 -11.86 -17.77 12.22
CA SER A 62 -10.60 -17.65 11.48
C SER A 62 -10.51 -16.29 10.79
N ALA A 63 -11.60 -15.82 10.15
CA ALA A 63 -11.64 -14.49 9.55
C ALA A 63 -11.41 -13.37 10.57
N PHE A 64 -11.96 -13.50 11.78
CA PHE A 64 -11.76 -12.52 12.85
C PHE A 64 -10.35 -12.56 13.44
N ALA A 65 -9.69 -13.72 13.49
CA ALA A 65 -8.28 -13.83 13.89
C ALA A 65 -7.35 -12.99 12.98
N PHE A 66 -7.70 -12.83 11.71
CA PHE A 66 -6.94 -12.01 10.75
C PHE A 66 -7.41 -10.55 10.64
N ALA A 67 -8.35 -10.09 11.49
CA ALA A 67 -8.86 -8.72 11.41
C ALA A 67 -7.78 -7.65 11.66
N HIS A 68 -6.88 -7.89 12.62
CA HIS A 68 -5.78 -6.97 12.91
C HIS A 68 -4.72 -6.95 11.78
N PRO A 69 -4.20 -8.10 11.30
CA PRO A 69 -3.38 -8.13 10.09
C PRO A 69 -4.02 -7.46 8.88
N PHE A 70 -5.33 -7.65 8.67
CA PHE A 70 -6.07 -6.98 7.59
C PHE A 70 -6.08 -5.45 7.74
N MET A 71 -6.20 -4.94 8.96
CA MET A 71 -6.09 -3.51 9.26
C MET A 71 -4.69 -2.98 8.95
N GLU A 72 -3.63 -3.70 9.34
CA GLU A 72 -2.24 -3.32 9.04
C GLU A 72 -2.01 -3.20 7.54
N VAL A 73 -2.35 -4.24 6.77
CA VAL A 73 -2.08 -4.23 5.32
C VAL A 73 -2.90 -3.18 4.56
N THR A 74 -4.09 -2.85 5.07
CA THR A 74 -4.88 -1.73 4.54
C THR A 74 -4.17 -0.39 4.81
N GLY A 75 -3.62 -0.21 6.02
CA GLY A 75 -2.86 0.97 6.41
C GLY A 75 -1.61 1.17 5.55
N ASP A 76 -0.85 0.10 5.32
CA ASP A 76 0.36 0.14 4.48
C ASP A 76 0.06 0.57 3.04
N VAL A 77 -1.03 0.05 2.44
CA VAL A 77 -1.46 0.46 1.08
C VAL A 77 -1.87 1.94 1.05
N VAL A 78 -2.54 2.43 2.09
CA VAL A 78 -2.89 3.87 2.21
C VAL A 78 -1.64 4.73 2.37
N MET A 79 -0.65 4.29 3.14
CA MET A 79 0.63 5.00 3.30
C MET A 79 1.41 5.05 1.98
N ALA A 80 1.48 3.94 1.26
CA ALA A 80 2.10 3.89 -0.06
C ALA A 80 1.39 4.84 -1.05
N TRP A 81 0.06 4.91 -1.02
CA TRP A 81 -0.70 5.87 -1.80
C TRP A 81 -0.36 7.33 -1.45
N MET A 82 -0.35 7.69 -0.17
CA MET A 82 -0.04 9.05 0.28
C MET A 82 1.38 9.49 -0.15
N LEU A 83 2.35 8.57 -0.09
CA LEU A 83 3.71 8.83 -0.56
C LEU A 83 3.77 8.98 -2.07
N LEU A 84 3.09 8.11 -2.83
CA LEU A 84 3.02 8.23 -4.29
C LEU A 84 2.35 9.54 -4.72
N TRP A 85 1.28 9.96 -4.02
CA TRP A 85 0.60 11.23 -4.29
C TRP A 85 1.53 12.43 -4.13
N ARG A 86 2.37 12.43 -3.09
CA ARG A 86 3.41 13.45 -2.90
C ARG A 86 4.47 13.38 -4.01
N ALA A 87 4.86 12.18 -4.42
CA ALA A 87 5.82 11.97 -5.52
C ALA A 87 5.28 12.51 -6.86
N VAL A 88 3.99 12.32 -7.17
CA VAL A 88 3.32 12.89 -8.36
C VAL A 88 3.48 14.41 -8.42
N ILE A 89 3.40 15.09 -7.28
CA ILE A 89 3.55 16.54 -7.21
C ILE A 89 5.03 16.96 -7.26
N ALA A 90 5.91 16.19 -6.61
CA ALA A 90 7.32 16.52 -6.43
C ALA A 90 8.16 16.26 -7.69
N ALA A 91 7.93 15.16 -8.39
CA ALA A 91 8.71 14.72 -9.55
C ALA A 91 8.83 15.79 -10.65
N PRO A 92 7.73 16.37 -11.19
CA PRO A 92 7.84 17.40 -12.23
C PRO A 92 8.48 18.70 -11.73
N LYS A 93 8.37 19.02 -10.44
CA LYS A 93 9.00 20.21 -9.86
C LYS A 93 10.51 20.01 -9.69
N LEU A 94 10.91 18.81 -9.29
CA LEU A 94 12.30 18.44 -9.18
C LEU A 94 12.99 18.43 -10.55
N GLU A 95 12.34 17.88 -11.56
CA GLU A 95 12.85 17.89 -12.94
C GLU A 95 13.11 19.31 -13.43
N LYS A 96 12.21 20.26 -13.13
CA LYS A 96 12.42 21.68 -13.47
C LYS A 96 13.61 22.33 -12.76
N LEU A 97 13.90 21.93 -11.52
CA LEU A 97 14.97 22.53 -10.70
C LEU A 97 16.33 21.89 -10.95
N ALA A 98 16.38 20.57 -11.09
CA ALA A 98 17.62 19.80 -11.14
C ALA A 98 17.87 19.15 -12.52
N GLY A 99 16.84 18.98 -13.34
CA GLY A 99 16.90 18.24 -14.60
C GLY A 99 17.34 16.79 -14.43
N THR A 100 17.80 16.21 -15.53
CA THR A 100 18.40 14.88 -15.60
C THR A 100 19.92 14.96 -15.82
N GLY A 101 20.61 13.83 -15.61
CA GLY A 101 22.04 13.69 -15.93
C GLY A 101 23.00 13.90 -14.75
N PRO A 102 24.32 13.94 -15.03
CA PRO A 102 25.36 13.87 -14.00
C PRO A 102 25.35 15.03 -12.99
N GLU A 103 24.92 16.22 -13.41
CA GLU A 103 24.88 17.39 -12.54
C GLU A 103 23.65 17.45 -11.62
N ARG A 104 22.66 16.56 -11.83
CA ARG A 104 21.40 16.53 -11.07
C ARG A 104 21.66 16.56 -9.57
N ARG A 105 22.58 15.72 -9.10
CA ARG A 105 22.93 15.63 -7.68
C ARG A 105 23.45 16.94 -7.11
N ALA A 106 24.41 17.57 -7.79
CA ALA A 106 25.00 18.84 -7.34
C ALA A 106 23.96 19.97 -7.31
N LYS A 107 23.00 19.99 -8.24
CA LYS A 107 21.88 20.94 -8.23
C LYS A 107 20.94 20.70 -7.04
N ILE A 108 20.62 19.44 -6.76
CA ILE A 108 19.79 19.05 -5.60
C ILE A 108 20.46 19.49 -4.28
N GLU A 109 21.77 19.27 -4.14
CA GLU A 109 22.50 19.62 -2.91
C GLU A 109 22.59 21.14 -2.67
N LYS A 110 22.47 21.96 -3.72
CA LYS A 110 22.56 23.43 -3.64
C LYS A 110 21.22 24.15 -3.53
N ASP A 111 20.11 23.49 -3.87
CA ASP A 111 18.76 24.06 -3.82
C ASP A 111 17.87 23.33 -2.80
N LYS A 112 17.39 24.07 -1.78
CA LYS A 112 16.58 23.51 -0.69
C LYS A 112 15.26 22.90 -1.18
N ASN A 113 14.63 23.46 -2.21
CA ASN A 113 13.38 22.93 -2.75
C ASN A 113 13.64 21.65 -3.55
N ALA A 114 14.71 21.63 -4.34
CA ALA A 114 15.13 20.42 -5.05
C ALA A 114 15.45 19.28 -4.06
N ALA A 115 16.20 19.56 -3.00
CA ALA A 115 16.47 18.60 -1.92
C ALA A 115 15.19 18.05 -1.27
N PHE A 116 14.24 18.94 -0.96
CA PHE A 116 12.95 18.53 -0.40
C PHE A 116 12.18 17.59 -1.33
N TYR A 117 12.09 17.92 -2.63
CA TYR A 117 11.38 17.09 -3.61
C TYR A 117 12.08 15.75 -3.85
N GLU A 118 13.40 15.70 -3.92
CA GLU A 118 14.14 14.43 -3.99
C GLU A 118 13.83 13.55 -2.76
N GLY A 119 13.77 14.15 -1.56
CA GLY A 119 13.37 13.44 -0.35
C GLY A 119 11.95 12.85 -0.43
N GLN A 120 11.01 13.53 -1.09
CA GLN A 120 9.67 13.00 -1.35
C GLN A 120 9.71 11.74 -2.22
N LEU A 121 10.46 11.80 -3.32
CA LEU A 121 10.60 10.68 -4.26
C LEU A 121 11.28 9.49 -3.58
N LYS A 122 12.38 9.73 -2.85
CA LYS A 122 13.12 8.66 -2.16
C LYS A 122 12.33 8.03 -1.02
N SER A 123 11.48 8.80 -0.33
CA SER A 123 10.57 8.25 0.67
C SER A 123 9.54 7.31 0.05
N ALA A 124 8.95 7.72 -1.08
CA ALA A 124 8.00 6.88 -1.83
C ALA A 124 8.67 5.63 -2.40
N GLU A 125 9.85 5.78 -2.99
CA GLU A 125 10.65 4.69 -3.55
C GLU A 125 10.99 3.66 -2.49
N PHE A 126 11.53 4.09 -1.34
CA PHE A 126 11.86 3.17 -0.25
C PHE A 126 10.62 2.44 0.26
N PHE A 127 9.53 3.16 0.54
CA PHE A 127 8.33 2.51 1.09
C PHE A 127 7.73 1.49 0.12
N ILE A 128 7.57 1.87 -1.14
CA ILE A 128 6.93 1.02 -2.14
C ILE A 128 7.81 -0.17 -2.53
N ASN A 129 9.13 0.00 -2.57
CA ASN A 129 10.03 -1.08 -3.01
C ASN A 129 10.55 -1.94 -1.85
N ALA A 130 10.55 -1.46 -0.61
CA ALA A 130 11.08 -2.21 0.54
C ALA A 130 9.99 -2.68 1.53
N LEU A 131 9.00 -1.84 1.83
CA LEU A 131 7.98 -2.14 2.84
C LEU A 131 6.74 -2.82 2.25
N LEU A 132 6.24 -2.33 1.10
CA LEU A 132 5.05 -2.87 0.46
C LEU A 132 5.16 -4.36 0.03
N PRO A 133 6.33 -4.91 -0.34
CA PRO A 133 6.48 -6.34 -0.56
C PRO A 133 6.27 -7.17 0.72
N VAL A 134 6.68 -6.67 1.89
CA VAL A 134 6.42 -7.32 3.18
C VAL A 134 4.91 -7.34 3.46
N THR A 135 4.22 -6.22 3.20
CA THR A 135 2.77 -6.14 3.25
C THR A 135 2.12 -7.18 2.32
N SER A 136 2.68 -7.39 1.13
CA SER A 136 2.19 -8.41 0.20
C SER A 136 2.32 -9.83 0.75
N GLY A 137 3.40 -10.15 1.47
CA GLY A 137 3.52 -11.42 2.19
C GLY A 137 2.52 -11.57 3.33
N LYS A 138 2.25 -10.49 4.09
CA LYS A 138 1.16 -10.49 5.09
C LYS A 138 -0.21 -10.74 4.44
N MET A 139 -0.45 -10.17 3.26
CA MET A 139 -1.67 -10.43 2.49
C MET A 139 -1.81 -11.90 2.10
N ASP A 140 -0.72 -12.60 1.74
CA ASP A 140 -0.75 -14.04 1.48
C ASP A 140 -1.13 -14.85 2.73
N ALA A 141 -0.59 -14.47 3.89
CA ALA A 141 -0.95 -15.11 5.16
C ALA A 141 -2.44 -14.95 5.49
N ILE A 142 -3.00 -13.74 5.27
CA ILE A 142 -4.42 -13.47 5.47
C ILE A 142 -5.27 -14.29 4.47
N PHE A 143 -4.83 -14.38 3.22
CA PHE A 143 -5.52 -15.15 2.19
C PHE A 143 -5.52 -16.66 2.49
N GLY A 144 -4.45 -17.17 3.10
CA GLY A 144 -4.36 -18.56 3.55
C GLY A 144 -5.37 -18.90 4.65
N LEU A 145 -5.78 -17.92 5.46
CA LEU A 145 -6.85 -18.03 6.46
C LEU A 145 -6.72 -19.28 7.36
N SER A 146 -5.53 -19.49 7.91
CA SER A 146 -5.27 -20.64 8.77
C SER A 146 -6.22 -20.65 9.98
N SER A 147 -6.83 -21.81 10.24
CA SER A 147 -7.69 -22.03 11.40
C SER A 147 -6.93 -22.50 12.64
N SER A 148 -5.60 -22.66 12.58
CA SER A 148 -4.81 -23.24 13.68
C SER A 148 -5.03 -22.57 15.04
N VAL A 149 -5.23 -21.25 15.07
CA VAL A 149 -5.49 -20.50 16.32
C VAL A 149 -6.90 -20.70 16.88
N VAL A 150 -7.83 -21.18 16.06
CA VAL A 150 -9.20 -21.54 16.44
C VAL A 150 -9.28 -23.02 16.81
N ASP A 151 -8.55 -23.87 16.09
CA ASP A 151 -8.64 -25.32 16.20
C ASP A 151 -7.80 -25.89 17.35
N ILE A 152 -6.81 -25.14 17.84
CA ILE A 152 -5.94 -25.56 18.94
C ILE A 152 -6.78 -25.84 20.21
N PRO A 153 -6.71 -27.07 20.78
CA PRO A 153 -7.39 -27.37 22.04
C PRO A 153 -6.82 -26.52 23.18
N GLU A 154 -7.68 -26.13 24.13
CA GLU A 154 -7.26 -25.32 25.28
C GLU A 154 -6.13 -25.96 26.09
N ALA A 155 -6.20 -27.29 26.31
CA ALA A 155 -5.16 -28.06 26.98
C ALA A 155 -3.79 -28.03 26.27
N SER A 156 -3.75 -27.70 24.98
CA SER A 156 -2.52 -27.59 24.19
C SER A 156 -1.79 -26.25 24.36
N PHE A 157 -2.37 -25.28 25.07
CA PHE A 157 -1.68 -24.02 25.40
C PHE A 157 -0.65 -24.14 26.53
N GLY A 158 -0.54 -25.32 27.17
CA GLY A 158 0.57 -25.65 28.08
C GLY A 158 0.64 -24.83 29.37
N GLY A 159 -0.49 -24.23 29.79
CA GLY A 159 -0.61 -23.50 31.06
C GLY A 159 -0.76 -24.42 32.26
#